data_AF-A0A518SDE4-F1
#
_entry.id   AF-A0A518SDE4-F1
#
_cell.length_a   1.000
_cell.length_b   1.000
_cell.length_c   1.000
_cell.angle_alpha   90.00
_cell.angle_beta   90.00
_cell.angle_gamma   90.00
#
_symmetry.space_group_name_H-M   'P 1'
#
loop_
_entity.id
_entity.type
_entity.pdbx_description
1 polymer ?
#
loop_
_entity_poly.entity_id
_entity_poly.type
_entity_poly.pdbx_seq_one_letter_code
_entity_poly.pdbx_strand_id
1 'polypeptide(L)'
;MTNLDHGKFTKVTTVFHSLLALDVFLLFFTGYAVMFNDELWWVLELMGGNTGVLSLHRIAGLALIVLTVFWLTFMLVGPGRRKNFKAILPTRGDVDAFVQDVKFVLGKAEERHPNARQFAGYTADEVPLLSYIGKGVIAIFTVELTLLMISGLLIWSKTGLMQIMATKAAATAFIVFHGLLGVIMIMGVMFHIFEHGFHPAFYPVELKAFVPKNITPSYHGASDHDGTGIEKLRLKPSWRWVTNLVGSVVVIGIVSVLVASIYDGGYPIPVDLAPGGGPTSLPLVIGVNFGIVVLFMGIVLSVYGNLLRARFEKQQREEGRTTAADGGEVEE
;
A
#
# COMPACT_ATOMS: atom_id res chain seq x y z
N MET A 1 13.89 -25.12 4.77
CA MET A 1 13.04 -23.91 4.79
C MET A 1 13.76 -22.85 3.95
N THR A 2 13.12 -21.79 3.47
CA THR A 2 13.80 -20.80 2.62
C THR A 2 14.36 -19.65 3.44
N ASN A 3 15.34 -18.95 2.90
CA ASN A 3 15.80 -17.71 3.49
C ASN A 3 14.75 -16.63 3.14
N LEU A 4 13.72 -16.48 3.97
CA LEU A 4 12.77 -15.36 3.90
C LEU A 4 13.40 -14.06 4.42
N ASP A 5 14.73 -14.05 4.64
CA ASP A 5 15.51 -12.91 5.11
C ASP A 5 15.66 -11.84 4.02
N HIS A 6 14.54 -11.23 3.66
CA HIS A 6 14.49 -9.96 2.92
C HIS A 6 14.04 -8.81 3.84
N GLY A 7 13.72 -9.12 5.11
CA GLY A 7 13.24 -8.16 6.08
C GLY A 7 14.33 -7.17 6.46
N LYS A 8 14.29 -5.95 5.94
CA LYS A 8 15.08 -4.82 6.46
C LYS A 8 14.25 -3.95 7.43
N PHE A 9 13.05 -4.43 7.79
CA PHE A 9 12.08 -3.74 8.63
C PHE A 9 12.22 -4.10 10.12
N THR A 10 12.12 -3.07 10.94
CA THR A 10 12.15 -3.15 12.41
C THR A 10 10.74 -3.29 12.96
N LYS A 11 10.62 -3.61 14.26
CA LYS A 11 9.32 -3.65 14.94
C LYS A 11 8.57 -2.32 14.85
N VAL A 12 9.28 -1.20 14.94
CA VAL A 12 8.67 0.14 14.81
C VAL A 12 8.07 0.33 13.42
N THR A 13 8.81 -0.02 12.37
CA THR A 13 8.34 0.15 10.99
C THR A 13 7.18 -0.77 10.64
N THR A 14 7.16 -2.02 11.13
CA THR A 14 6.04 -2.94 10.86
C THR A 14 4.78 -2.58 11.64
N VAL A 15 4.91 -2.10 12.89
CA VAL A 15 3.78 -1.57 13.66
C VAL A 15 3.25 -0.29 13.02
N PHE A 16 4.13 0.63 12.64
CA PHE A 16 3.75 1.86 11.93
C PHE A 16 3.00 1.54 10.64
N HIS A 17 3.52 0.61 9.83
CA HIS A 17 2.84 0.17 8.61
C HIS A 17 1.43 -0.36 8.90
N SER A 18 1.26 -1.23 9.90
CA SER A 18 -0.07 -1.75 10.26
C SER A 18 -1.05 -0.66 10.70
N LEU A 19 -0.58 0.33 11.48
CA LEU A 19 -1.41 1.46 11.92
C LEU A 19 -1.76 2.38 10.76
N LEU A 20 -0.77 2.73 9.93
CA LEU A 20 -0.97 3.52 8.72
C LEU A 20 -1.93 2.83 7.76
N ALA A 21 -1.79 1.53 7.55
CA ALA A 21 -2.69 0.76 6.69
C ALA A 21 -4.13 0.81 7.21
N LEU A 22 -4.35 0.59 8.51
CA LEU A 22 -5.69 0.66 9.11
C LEU A 22 -6.33 2.04 8.93
N ASP A 23 -5.55 3.10 9.18
CA ASP A 23 -5.98 4.48 9.03
C ASP A 23 -6.30 4.86 7.58
N VAL A 24 -5.42 4.49 6.65
CA VAL A 24 -5.60 4.66 5.21
C VAL A 24 -6.82 3.89 4.71
N PHE A 25 -7.05 2.66 5.18
CA PHE A 25 -8.28 1.93 4.84
C PHE A 25 -9.51 2.69 5.32
N LEU A 26 -9.56 3.17 6.56
CA LEU A 26 -10.70 3.94 7.06
C LEU A 26 -10.94 5.23 6.25
N LEU A 27 -9.86 5.93 5.89
CA LEU A 27 -9.91 7.10 4.99
C LEU A 27 -10.49 6.75 3.63
N PHE A 28 -10.08 5.62 3.04
CA PHE A 28 -10.62 5.20 1.74
C PHE A 28 -12.05 4.69 1.83
N PHE A 29 -12.43 3.89 2.81
CA PHE A 29 -13.83 3.48 2.98
C PHE A 29 -14.75 4.69 3.10
N THR A 30 -14.35 5.68 3.89
CA THR A 30 -15.15 6.89 4.08
C THR A 30 -15.11 7.83 2.87
N GLY A 31 -13.93 8.12 2.31
CA GLY A 31 -13.77 9.02 1.16
C GLY A 31 -14.38 8.47 -0.12
N TYR A 32 -14.25 7.15 -0.35
CA TYR A 32 -14.87 6.45 -1.47
C TYR A 32 -16.40 6.52 -1.36
N ALA A 33 -16.97 6.22 -0.19
CA ALA A 33 -18.41 6.30 0.02
C ALA A 33 -18.98 7.72 -0.15
N VAL A 34 -18.21 8.77 0.16
CA VAL A 34 -18.64 10.17 -0.09
C VAL A 34 -18.62 10.49 -1.58
N MET A 35 -17.52 10.14 -2.26
CA MET A 35 -17.32 10.51 -3.67
C MET A 35 -18.27 9.77 -4.60
N PHE A 36 -18.48 8.48 -4.37
CA PHE A 36 -19.27 7.59 -5.22
C PHE A 36 -20.52 7.11 -4.46
N ASN A 37 -21.25 8.07 -3.89
CA ASN A 37 -22.33 7.79 -2.96
C ASN A 37 -23.54 7.11 -3.62
N ASP A 38 -23.73 7.29 -4.92
CA ASP A 38 -24.80 6.64 -5.68
C ASP A 38 -24.50 5.13 -5.83
N GLU A 39 -23.26 4.77 -6.18
CA GLU A 39 -22.83 3.37 -6.30
C GLU A 39 -22.59 2.68 -4.95
N LEU A 40 -22.23 3.45 -3.92
CA LEU A 40 -21.85 2.98 -2.58
C LEU A 40 -22.80 3.42 -1.48
N TRP A 41 -24.06 3.67 -1.81
CA TRP A 41 -25.10 4.12 -0.86
C TRP A 41 -25.16 3.25 0.40
N TRP A 42 -24.95 1.94 0.25
CA TRP A 42 -24.99 0.97 1.35
C TRP A 42 -23.82 1.16 2.33
N VAL A 43 -22.63 1.52 1.84
CA VAL A 43 -21.48 1.84 2.71
C VAL A 43 -21.77 3.11 3.49
N LEU A 44 -22.35 4.12 2.82
CA LEU A 44 -22.75 5.37 3.43
C LEU A 44 -23.79 5.16 4.53
N GLU A 45 -24.79 4.31 4.30
CA GLU A 45 -25.82 3.97 5.30
C GLU A 45 -25.22 3.21 6.49
N LEU A 46 -24.40 2.18 6.24
CA LEU A 46 -23.72 1.41 7.30
C LEU A 46 -22.86 2.27 8.23
N MET A 47 -22.30 3.36 7.72
CA MET A 47 -21.44 4.28 8.47
C MET A 47 -22.20 5.46 9.11
N GLY A 48 -23.53 5.40 9.16
CA GLY A 48 -24.37 6.41 9.83
C GLY A 48 -24.73 7.60 8.94
N GLY A 49 -24.81 7.39 7.63
CA GLY A 49 -25.14 8.42 6.65
C GLY A 49 -23.99 9.41 6.41
N ASN A 50 -24.26 10.46 5.64
CA ASN A 50 -23.25 11.45 5.27
C ASN A 50 -22.58 12.10 6.50
N THR A 51 -23.34 12.36 7.57
CA THR A 51 -22.79 12.91 8.81
C THR A 51 -21.79 11.96 9.47
N GLY A 52 -22.12 10.67 9.56
CA GLY A 52 -21.25 9.65 10.15
C GLY A 52 -19.99 9.45 9.33
N VAL A 53 -20.13 9.25 8.01
CA VAL A 53 -18.99 9.08 7.09
C VAL A 53 -18.03 10.26 7.14
N LEU A 54 -18.53 11.50 7.04
CA LEU A 54 -17.68 12.70 7.07
C LEU A 54 -16.99 12.90 8.43
N SER A 55 -17.65 12.51 9.53
CA SER A 55 -17.05 12.57 10.86
C SER A 55 -15.92 11.56 11.00
N LEU A 56 -16.14 10.32 10.57
CA LEU A 56 -15.12 9.27 10.56
C LEU A 56 -13.94 9.63 9.65
N HIS A 57 -14.20 10.16 8.45
CA HIS A 57 -13.17 10.60 7.53
C HIS A 57 -12.26 11.66 8.14
N ARG A 58 -12.84 12.65 8.84
CA ARG A 58 -12.07 13.71 9.53
C ARG A 58 -11.26 13.15 10.69
N ILE A 59 -11.82 12.26 11.50
CA ILE A 59 -11.11 11.63 12.62
C ILE A 59 -9.91 10.83 12.09
N ALA A 60 -10.10 10.04 11.04
CA ALA A 60 -9.03 9.30 10.38
C ALA A 60 -8.01 10.27 9.75
N GLY A 61 -8.44 11.37 9.14
CA GLY A 61 -7.54 12.40 8.61
C GLY A 61 -6.65 13.03 9.70
N LEU A 62 -7.18 13.26 10.90
CA LEU A 62 -6.38 13.71 12.03
C LEU A 62 -5.39 12.64 12.51
N ALA A 63 -5.81 11.38 12.54
CA ALA A 63 -4.93 10.26 12.87
C ALA A 63 -3.78 10.12 11.85
N LEU A 64 -4.06 10.29 10.55
CA LEU A 64 -3.04 10.31 9.49
C LEU A 64 -2.01 11.41 9.71
N ILE A 65 -2.44 12.62 10.10
CA ILE A 65 -1.55 13.73 10.40
C ILE A 65 -0.64 13.36 11.58
N VAL A 66 -1.19 12.80 12.66
CA VAL A 66 -0.42 12.38 13.83
C VAL A 66 0.60 11.29 13.45
N LEU A 67 0.18 10.28 12.69
CA LEU A 67 1.05 9.21 12.19
C LEU A 67 2.17 9.76 11.30
N THR A 68 1.85 10.72 10.42
CA THR A 68 2.83 11.37 9.55
C THR A 68 3.84 12.17 10.36
N VAL A 69 3.40 12.98 11.33
CA VAL A 69 4.30 13.74 12.22
C VAL A 69 5.23 12.81 12.98
N PHE A 70 4.68 11.71 13.52
CA PHE A 70 5.48 10.66 14.15
C PHE A 70 6.53 10.10 13.19
N TRP A 71 6.14 9.72 11.97
CA TRP A 71 7.05 9.14 10.98
C TRP A 71 8.16 10.09 10.54
N LEU A 72 7.81 11.35 10.28
CA LEU A 72 8.79 12.40 9.94
C LEU A 72 9.78 12.60 11.09
N THR A 73 9.29 12.67 12.33
CA THR A 73 10.14 12.80 13.52
C THR A 73 11.07 11.59 13.66
N PHE A 74 10.54 10.39 13.48
CA PHE A 74 11.31 9.15 13.50
C PHE A 74 12.40 9.13 12.43
N MET A 75 12.09 9.58 11.20
CA MET A 75 13.07 9.65 10.11
C MET A 75 14.16 10.70 10.33
N LEU A 76 13.83 11.84 10.95
CA LEU A 76 14.76 12.95 11.16
C LEU A 76 15.67 12.77 12.38
N VAL A 77 15.15 12.17 13.45
CA VAL A 77 15.85 12.05 14.75
C VAL A 77 16.24 10.61 15.08
N GLY A 78 15.61 9.62 14.45
CA GLY A 78 15.81 8.20 14.76
C GLY A 78 17.12 7.60 14.25
N PRO A 79 17.40 6.35 14.68
CA PRO A 79 18.60 5.63 14.28
C PRO A 79 18.65 5.39 12.77
N GLY A 80 19.81 5.61 12.16
CA GLY A 80 20.02 5.41 10.72
C GLY A 80 19.54 6.55 9.81
N ARG A 81 19.10 7.70 10.35
CA ARG A 81 18.53 8.85 9.60
C ARG A 81 19.22 9.18 8.27
N ARG A 82 20.55 9.34 8.26
CA ARG A 82 21.30 9.76 7.05
C ARG A 82 21.41 8.64 6.01
N LYS A 83 21.50 7.39 6.46
CA LYS A 83 21.61 6.22 5.58
C LYS A 83 20.25 5.90 4.95
N ASN A 84 19.19 5.94 5.75
CA ASN A 84 17.81 5.69 5.32
C ASN A 84 17.32 6.78 4.35
N PHE A 85 17.55 8.05 4.67
CA PHE A 85 17.13 9.16 3.82
C PHE A 85 17.83 9.15 2.45
N LYS A 86 19.17 8.94 2.43
CA LYS A 86 19.91 8.83 1.17
C LYS A 86 19.49 7.62 0.32
N ALA A 87 19.07 6.52 0.94
CA ALA A 87 18.66 5.32 0.23
C ALA A 87 17.33 5.49 -0.53
N ILE A 88 16.46 6.42 -0.10
CA ILE A 88 15.17 6.68 -0.73
C ILE A 88 15.31 7.62 -1.95
N LEU A 89 16.35 8.46 -1.97
CA LEU A 89 16.53 9.44 -3.03
C LEU A 89 16.83 8.75 -4.37
N PRO A 90 16.22 9.22 -5.48
CA PRO A 90 16.58 8.79 -6.82
C PRO A 90 18.05 9.06 -7.12
N THR A 91 18.69 8.10 -7.79
CA THR A 91 20.09 8.13 -8.21
C THR A 91 20.18 7.90 -9.71
N ARG A 92 21.33 8.19 -10.32
CA ARG A 92 21.54 7.88 -11.75
C ARG A 92 21.35 6.39 -12.06
N GLY A 93 21.78 5.52 -11.13
CA GLY A 93 21.59 4.08 -11.25
C GLY A 93 20.12 3.62 -11.20
N ASP A 94 19.18 4.47 -10.79
CA ASP A 94 17.74 4.18 -10.90
C ASP A 94 17.23 4.46 -12.32
N VAL A 95 17.79 5.47 -13.00
CA VAL A 95 17.49 5.79 -14.41
C VAL A 95 18.07 4.70 -15.33
N ASP A 96 19.31 4.30 -15.08
CA ASP A 96 19.96 3.21 -15.82
C ASP A 96 19.17 1.90 -15.65
N ALA A 97 18.69 1.65 -14.42
CA ALA A 97 17.83 0.51 -14.13
C ALA A 97 16.52 0.55 -14.92
N PHE A 98 15.82 1.68 -14.93
CA PHE A 98 14.60 1.85 -15.71
C PHE A 98 14.83 1.59 -17.21
N VAL A 99 15.88 2.17 -17.79
CA VAL A 99 16.20 1.99 -19.21
C VAL A 99 16.50 0.52 -19.54
N GLN A 100 17.28 -0.16 -18.72
CA GLN A 100 17.56 -1.59 -18.91
C GLN A 100 16.30 -2.44 -18.71
N ASP A 101 15.44 -2.09 -17.76
CA ASP A 101 14.19 -2.82 -17.52
C ASP A 101 13.25 -2.75 -18.73
N VAL A 102 13.13 -1.56 -19.34
CA VAL A 102 12.41 -1.38 -20.61
C VAL A 102 13.03 -2.23 -21.71
N LYS A 103 14.37 -2.25 -21.84
CA LYS A 103 15.06 -3.11 -22.82
C LYS A 103 14.78 -4.59 -22.56
N PHE A 104 14.81 -5.03 -21.30
CA PHE A 104 14.54 -6.41 -20.90
C PHE A 104 13.11 -6.82 -21.26
N VAL A 105 12.11 -6.00 -20.91
CA VAL A 105 10.70 -6.25 -21.26
C VAL A 105 10.49 -6.31 -22.78
N LEU A 106 11.23 -5.51 -23.55
CA LEU A 106 11.21 -5.54 -25.02
C LEU A 106 12.06 -6.67 -25.62
N GLY A 107 12.66 -7.55 -24.81
CA GLY A 107 13.53 -8.64 -25.27
C GLY A 107 14.89 -8.18 -25.84
N LYS A 108 15.29 -6.94 -25.57
CA LYS A 108 16.55 -6.31 -26.02
C LYS A 108 17.67 -6.36 -24.97
N ALA A 109 17.43 -7.01 -23.84
CA ALA A 109 18.42 -7.29 -22.81
C ALA A 109 18.14 -8.69 -22.24
N GLU A 110 19.20 -9.44 -21.93
CA GLU A 110 19.09 -10.81 -21.40
C GLU A 110 18.79 -10.82 -19.90
N GLU A 111 19.13 -9.75 -19.17
CA GLU A 111 18.91 -9.63 -17.74
C GLU A 111 18.42 -8.23 -17.32
N ARG A 112 17.71 -8.18 -16.19
CA ARG A 112 17.29 -6.94 -15.52
C ARG A 112 18.47 -6.32 -14.77
N HIS A 113 18.49 -5.00 -14.71
CA HIS A 113 19.49 -4.25 -13.93
C HIS A 113 19.45 -4.64 -12.45
N PRO A 114 20.58 -4.69 -11.72
CA PRO A 114 20.60 -5.02 -10.30
C PRO A 114 19.64 -4.17 -9.45
N ASN A 115 19.58 -2.85 -9.69
CA ASN A 115 18.64 -1.94 -9.00
C ASN A 115 17.15 -2.12 -9.40
N ALA A 116 16.84 -2.94 -10.41
CA ALA A 116 15.47 -3.33 -10.79
C ALA A 116 15.03 -4.65 -10.16
N ARG A 117 15.96 -5.39 -9.51
CA ARG A 117 15.65 -6.63 -8.81
C ARG A 117 14.91 -6.29 -7.53
N GLN A 118 13.65 -6.70 -7.44
CA GLN A 118 12.78 -6.41 -6.30
C GLN A 118 12.46 -7.68 -5.49
N PHE A 119 12.40 -8.85 -6.14
CA PHE A 119 11.99 -10.11 -5.53
C PHE A 119 12.63 -11.33 -6.20
N ALA A 120 12.91 -12.36 -5.40
CA ALA A 120 13.20 -13.75 -5.79
C ALA A 120 14.44 -14.02 -6.67
N GLY A 121 15.23 -15.04 -6.32
CA GLY A 121 16.32 -15.58 -7.16
C GLY A 121 17.68 -14.92 -6.99
N TYR A 122 17.82 -13.96 -6.06
CA TYR A 122 19.07 -13.28 -5.72
C TYR A 122 19.24 -13.17 -4.19
N THR A 123 20.44 -13.39 -3.67
CA THR A 123 20.73 -13.35 -2.24
C THR A 123 20.33 -12.01 -1.61
N ALA A 124 20.07 -11.99 -0.29
CA ALA A 124 19.60 -10.79 0.41
C ALA A 124 20.52 -9.57 0.27
N ASP A 125 21.81 -9.83 0.03
CA ASP A 125 22.85 -8.81 -0.20
C ASP A 125 22.88 -8.30 -1.65
N GLU A 126 22.43 -9.11 -2.60
CA GLU A 126 22.31 -8.76 -4.02
C GLU A 126 21.01 -8.01 -4.33
N VAL A 127 19.98 -8.15 -3.49
CA VAL A 127 18.72 -7.42 -3.64
C VAL A 127 18.83 -6.06 -2.94
N PRO A 128 18.69 -4.94 -3.70
CA PRO A 128 18.72 -3.61 -3.10
C PRO A 128 17.65 -3.48 -2.02
N LEU A 129 17.92 -2.69 -0.98
CA LEU A 129 16.92 -2.37 0.05
C LEU A 129 15.64 -1.80 -0.56
N LEU A 130 15.78 -1.00 -1.62
CA LEU A 130 14.71 -0.38 -2.37
C LEU A 130 15.08 -0.45 -3.86
N SER A 131 14.29 -1.19 -4.65
CA SER A 131 14.38 -1.13 -6.12
C SER A 131 13.99 0.27 -6.61
N TYR A 132 14.33 0.62 -7.86
CA TYR A 132 13.90 1.89 -8.44
C TYR A 132 12.36 2.03 -8.42
N ILE A 133 11.63 0.93 -8.64
CA ILE A 133 10.16 0.88 -8.54
C ILE A 133 9.73 1.16 -7.10
N GLY A 134 10.34 0.49 -6.11
CA GLY A 134 10.04 0.70 -4.69
C GLY A 134 10.29 2.15 -4.24
N LYS A 135 11.37 2.79 -4.71
CA LYS A 135 11.61 4.23 -4.48
C LYS A 135 10.53 5.09 -5.14
N GLY A 136 10.13 4.75 -6.37
CA GLY A 136 9.04 5.41 -7.09
C GLY A 136 7.72 5.34 -6.33
N VAL A 137 7.33 4.16 -5.85
CA VAL A 137 6.12 3.96 -5.05
C VAL A 137 6.16 4.78 -3.76
N ILE A 138 7.29 4.79 -3.03
CA ILE A 138 7.45 5.63 -1.84
C ILE A 138 7.31 7.11 -2.19
N ALA A 139 7.93 7.58 -3.27
CA ALA A 139 7.85 8.98 -3.68
C ALA A 139 6.42 9.39 -4.03
N ILE A 140 5.72 8.58 -4.84
CA ILE A 140 4.32 8.82 -5.22
C ILE A 140 3.44 8.85 -3.98
N PHE A 141 3.49 7.82 -3.13
CA PHE A 141 2.68 7.75 -1.90
C PHE A 141 2.98 8.92 -0.95
N THR A 142 4.25 9.30 -0.80
CA THR A 142 4.65 10.42 0.06
C THR A 142 4.09 11.74 -0.45
N VAL A 143 4.22 12.02 -1.74
CA VAL A 143 3.71 13.25 -2.35
C VAL A 143 2.19 13.27 -2.31
N GLU A 144 1.53 12.19 -2.73
CA GLU A 144 0.06 12.11 -2.76
C GLU A 144 -0.55 12.22 -1.37
N LEU A 145 -0.04 11.49 -0.36
CA LEU A 145 -0.51 11.63 1.02
C LEU A 145 -0.30 13.05 1.54
N THR A 146 0.84 13.68 1.23
CA THR A 146 1.11 15.06 1.64
C THR A 146 0.10 16.03 1.03
N LEU A 147 -0.16 15.91 -0.28
CA LEU A 147 -1.14 16.74 -0.97
C LEU A 147 -2.57 16.49 -0.47
N LEU A 148 -2.94 15.23 -0.18
CA LEU A 148 -4.22 14.86 0.42
C LEU A 148 -4.37 15.46 1.82
N MET A 149 -3.35 15.40 2.67
CA MET A 149 -3.40 16.02 4.01
C MET A 149 -3.56 17.53 3.92
N ILE A 150 -2.78 18.20 3.07
CA ILE A 150 -2.85 19.66 2.90
C ILE A 150 -4.23 20.06 2.36
N SER A 151 -4.67 19.44 1.26
CA SER A 151 -5.98 19.74 0.67
C SER A 151 -7.13 19.39 1.62
N GLY A 152 -7.02 18.31 2.38
CA GLY A 152 -7.99 17.89 3.40
C GLY A 152 -8.11 18.89 4.55
N LEU A 153 -6.99 19.39 5.07
CA LEU A 153 -6.96 20.45 6.09
C LEU A 153 -7.55 21.76 5.57
N LEU A 154 -7.24 22.11 4.32
CA LEU A 154 -7.78 23.29 3.67
C LEU A 154 -9.32 23.19 3.59
N ILE A 155 -9.89 22.07 3.14
CA ILE A 155 -11.35 21.91 3.02
C ILE A 155 -12.05 21.58 4.35
N TRP A 156 -11.31 21.22 5.40
CA TRP A 156 -11.84 20.86 6.72
C TRP A 156 -12.71 21.99 7.30
N SER A 157 -12.25 23.22 7.18
CA SER A 157 -12.96 24.41 7.65
C SER A 157 -13.58 25.14 6.48
N LYS A 158 -14.86 24.86 6.19
CA LYS A 158 -15.64 25.61 5.18
C LYS A 158 -15.63 27.13 5.46
N THR A 159 -15.43 27.56 6.70
CA THR A 159 -15.31 28.98 7.10
C THR A 159 -13.88 29.49 6.97
N GLY A 160 -12.86 28.73 7.38
CA GLY A 160 -11.45 29.12 7.26
C GLY A 160 -10.99 29.23 5.80
N LEU A 161 -11.42 28.28 4.95
CA LEU A 161 -11.12 28.34 3.52
C LEU A 161 -11.87 29.49 2.84
N MET A 162 -13.14 29.77 3.16
CA MET A 162 -13.84 30.94 2.59
C MET A 162 -13.32 32.28 3.14
N GLN A 163 -12.67 32.29 4.31
CA GLN A 163 -11.98 33.47 4.85
C GLN A 163 -10.65 33.74 4.13
N ILE A 164 -9.93 32.68 3.70
CA ILE A 164 -8.66 32.78 2.98
C ILE A 164 -8.87 32.89 1.46
N MET A 165 -9.86 32.17 0.93
CA MET A 165 -10.20 32.08 -0.49
C MET A 165 -11.43 32.94 -0.74
N ALA A 166 -11.23 34.09 -1.38
CA ALA A 166 -12.26 35.11 -1.61
C ALA A 166 -13.46 34.67 -2.47
N THR A 167 -13.53 33.41 -2.95
CA THR A 167 -14.61 32.94 -3.83
C THR A 167 -15.06 31.50 -3.55
N LYS A 168 -16.35 31.23 -3.77
CA LYS A 168 -16.93 29.87 -3.72
C LYS A 168 -16.29 28.94 -4.76
N ALA A 169 -15.89 29.46 -5.91
CA ALA A 169 -15.26 28.69 -6.98
C ALA A 169 -13.93 28.06 -6.53
N ALA A 170 -13.12 28.83 -5.80
CA ALA A 170 -11.88 28.32 -5.22
C ALA A 170 -12.10 27.21 -4.19
N ALA A 171 -13.13 27.34 -3.34
CA ALA A 171 -13.48 26.29 -2.38
C ALA A 171 -13.92 25.00 -3.07
N THR A 172 -14.75 25.10 -4.12
CA THR A 172 -15.16 23.95 -4.93
C THR A 172 -13.95 23.30 -5.63
N ALA A 173 -13.03 24.09 -6.17
CA ALA A 173 -11.83 23.57 -6.83
C ALA A 173 -10.96 22.71 -5.90
N PHE A 174 -10.79 23.12 -4.63
CA PHE A 174 -10.04 22.32 -3.66
C PHE A 174 -10.75 21.03 -3.24
N ILE A 175 -12.09 21.05 -3.17
CA ILE A 175 -12.88 19.83 -2.91
C ILE A 175 -12.67 18.82 -4.06
N VAL A 176 -12.80 19.29 -5.31
CA VAL A 176 -12.56 18.46 -6.50
C VAL A 176 -11.12 17.95 -6.54
N PHE A 177 -10.14 18.82 -6.27
CA PHE A 177 -8.74 18.45 -6.22
C PHE A 177 -8.45 17.36 -5.17
N HIS A 178 -8.99 17.50 -3.95
CA HIS A 178 -8.85 16.48 -2.91
C HIS A 178 -9.48 15.14 -3.33
N GLY A 179 -10.69 15.19 -3.92
CA GLY A 179 -11.38 14.00 -4.43
C GLY A 179 -10.58 13.29 -5.52
N LEU A 180 -10.04 14.02 -6.50
CA LEU A 180 -9.23 13.46 -7.59
C LEU A 180 -7.90 12.88 -7.10
N LEU A 181 -7.24 13.52 -6.12
CA LEU A 181 -6.07 12.91 -5.47
C LEU A 181 -6.45 11.60 -4.76
N GLY A 182 -7.64 11.55 -4.15
CA GLY A 182 -8.18 10.33 -3.55
C GLY A 182 -8.39 9.22 -4.58
N VAL A 183 -8.89 9.54 -5.77
CA VAL A 183 -9.05 8.60 -6.89
C VAL A 183 -7.71 8.04 -7.36
N ILE A 184 -6.69 8.88 -7.53
CA ILE A 184 -5.37 8.39 -7.96
C ILE A 184 -4.76 7.49 -6.87
N MET A 185 -4.83 7.92 -5.61
CA MET A 185 -4.24 7.19 -4.50
C MET A 185 -4.97 5.86 -4.24
N ILE A 186 -6.30 5.79 -4.39
CA ILE A 186 -7.03 4.52 -4.21
C ILE A 186 -6.61 3.50 -5.29
N MET A 187 -6.33 3.94 -6.52
CA MET A 187 -5.76 3.04 -7.54
C MET A 187 -4.42 2.49 -7.10
N GLY A 188 -3.53 3.36 -6.58
CA GLY A 188 -2.24 2.96 -6.02
C GLY A 188 -2.39 1.96 -4.87
N VAL A 189 -3.36 2.15 -3.98
CA VAL A 189 -3.67 1.24 -2.87
C VAL A 189 -4.21 -0.10 -3.37
N MET A 190 -5.14 -0.12 -4.34
CA MET A 190 -5.65 -1.36 -4.94
C MET A 190 -4.52 -2.17 -5.60
N PHE A 191 -3.63 -1.50 -6.34
CA PHE A 191 -2.44 -2.14 -6.91
C PHE A 191 -1.48 -2.65 -5.83
N HIS A 192 -1.23 -1.87 -4.77
CA HIS A 192 -0.38 -2.27 -3.66
C HIS A 192 -0.89 -3.55 -2.96
N ILE A 193 -2.20 -3.62 -2.70
CA ILE A 193 -2.83 -4.82 -2.12
C ILE A 193 -2.63 -6.03 -3.04
N PHE A 194 -2.80 -5.86 -4.35
CA PHE A 194 -2.61 -6.92 -5.32
C PHE A 194 -1.15 -7.39 -5.39
N GLU A 195 -0.20 -6.46 -5.59
CA GLU A 195 1.22 -6.74 -5.73
C GLU A 195 1.74 -7.52 -4.52
N HIS A 196 1.46 -7.06 -3.30
CA HIS A 196 2.02 -7.67 -2.09
C HIS A 196 1.21 -8.85 -1.54
N GLY A 197 -0.07 -8.96 -1.87
CA GLY A 197 -0.92 -10.10 -1.48
C GLY A 197 -0.77 -11.30 -2.42
N PHE A 198 -0.56 -11.06 -3.71
CA PHE A 198 -0.69 -12.09 -4.75
C PHE A 198 0.62 -12.35 -5.50
N HIS A 199 1.75 -11.81 -5.04
CA HIS A 199 3.07 -12.15 -5.58
C HIS A 199 3.36 -13.65 -5.44
N PRO A 200 3.83 -14.35 -6.49
CA PRO A 200 4.08 -15.79 -6.46
C PRO A 200 5.05 -16.23 -5.35
N ALA A 201 6.05 -15.41 -5.04
CA ALA A 201 7.04 -15.71 -4.01
C ALA A 201 6.50 -15.61 -2.57
N PHE A 202 5.42 -14.85 -2.35
CA PHE A 202 4.95 -14.50 -1.00
C PHE A 202 3.47 -14.81 -0.76
N TYR A 203 2.79 -15.38 -1.74
CA TYR A 203 1.37 -15.70 -1.63
C TYR A 203 1.09 -16.60 -0.41
N PRO A 204 0.12 -16.25 0.47
CA PRO A 204 -0.95 -15.26 0.25
C PRO A 204 -0.70 -13.85 0.81
N VAL A 205 0.43 -13.58 1.46
CA VAL A 205 0.77 -12.23 1.93
C VAL A 205 2.27 -12.09 2.13
N GLU A 206 2.84 -10.97 1.71
CA GLU A 206 4.25 -10.66 1.99
C GLU A 206 4.49 -10.31 3.47
N LEU A 207 5.31 -11.12 4.14
CA LEU A 207 5.54 -11.01 5.58
C LEU A 207 6.37 -9.79 5.98
N LYS A 208 7.21 -9.25 5.09
CA LYS A 208 8.17 -8.19 5.43
C LYS A 208 7.50 -6.98 6.10
N ALA A 209 6.29 -6.63 5.66
CA ALA A 209 5.57 -5.47 6.14
C ALA A 209 5.01 -5.66 7.56
N PHE A 210 4.89 -6.92 8.02
CA PHE A 210 4.25 -7.26 9.29
C PHE A 210 5.22 -7.86 10.31
N VAL A 211 6.18 -8.68 9.86
CA VAL A 211 7.11 -9.43 10.70
C VAL A 211 8.48 -8.75 10.65
N PRO A 212 9.02 -8.27 11.79
CA PRO A 212 10.33 -7.63 11.81
C PRO A 212 11.46 -8.64 11.56
N LYS A 213 12.61 -8.16 11.06
CA LYS A 213 13.76 -8.99 10.66
C LYS A 213 14.19 -9.98 11.74
N ASN A 214 14.34 -9.49 12.96
CA ASN A 214 14.88 -10.24 14.10
C ASN A 214 14.03 -11.46 14.52
N ILE A 215 12.79 -11.56 14.03
CA ILE A 215 11.91 -12.69 14.30
C ILE A 215 11.46 -13.42 13.04
N THR A 216 11.93 -12.97 11.87
CA THR A 216 11.60 -13.63 10.60
C THR A 216 12.35 -14.96 10.55
N PRO A 217 11.68 -16.09 10.26
CA PRO A 217 12.36 -17.37 10.16
C PRO A 217 13.40 -17.33 9.03
N SER A 218 14.69 -17.35 9.39
CA SER A 218 15.79 -17.57 8.46
C SER A 218 16.17 -19.05 8.49
N TYR A 219 16.19 -19.70 7.32
CA TYR A 219 16.74 -21.05 7.22
C TYR A 219 18.24 -20.99 7.02
N HIS A 220 18.99 -21.40 8.03
CA HIS A 220 20.45 -21.59 7.98
C HIS A 220 20.82 -23.07 7.78
N GLY A 221 20.17 -23.78 6.87
CA GLY A 221 20.62 -25.13 6.51
C GLY A 221 21.83 -25.06 5.59
N ALA A 222 22.95 -25.64 6.03
CA ALA A 222 24.26 -25.82 5.36
C ALA A 222 24.70 -24.67 4.42
N SER A 223 25.79 -24.00 4.81
CA SER A 223 26.45 -22.83 4.21
C SER A 223 26.79 -22.87 2.70
N ASP A 224 26.41 -23.92 1.97
CA ASP A 224 26.96 -24.24 0.65
C ASP A 224 25.93 -24.13 -0.49
N HIS A 225 24.90 -23.29 -0.33
CA HIS A 225 23.92 -23.06 -1.39
C HIS A 225 24.05 -21.67 -2.02
N ASP A 226 24.55 -21.65 -3.25
CA ASP A 226 24.44 -20.53 -4.20
C ASP A 226 22.95 -20.34 -4.58
N GLY A 227 22.19 -19.56 -3.80
CA GLY A 227 20.81 -19.21 -4.13
C GLY A 227 19.91 -18.79 -2.95
N THR A 228 18.69 -18.35 -3.25
CA THR A 228 17.72 -17.88 -2.24
C THR A 228 16.82 -18.98 -1.66
N GLY A 229 16.89 -20.19 -2.22
CA GLY A 229 15.92 -21.24 -1.93
C GLY A 229 14.58 -21.05 -2.63
N ILE A 230 14.42 -20.04 -3.50
CA ILE A 230 13.14 -19.79 -4.22
C ILE A 230 12.86 -20.91 -5.22
N GLU A 231 13.92 -21.46 -5.80
CA GLU A 231 13.95 -22.61 -6.69
C GLU A 231 13.45 -23.89 -6.02
N LYS A 232 13.46 -23.93 -4.67
CA LYS A 232 12.91 -25.02 -3.87
C LYS A 232 11.43 -24.79 -3.51
N LEU A 233 10.86 -23.62 -3.83
CA LEU A 233 9.46 -23.32 -3.58
C LEU A 233 8.58 -23.87 -4.70
N ARG A 234 7.51 -24.56 -4.30
CA ARG A 234 6.43 -24.92 -5.21
C ARG A 234 5.30 -23.91 -5.05
N LEU A 235 4.84 -23.34 -6.16
CA LEU A 235 3.67 -22.48 -6.17
C LEU A 235 2.46 -23.25 -5.63
N LYS A 236 1.67 -22.60 -4.77
CA LYS A 236 0.40 -23.17 -4.32
C LYS A 236 -0.50 -23.42 -5.54
N PRO A 237 -1.20 -24.57 -5.62
CA PRO A 237 -2.07 -24.86 -6.76
C PRO A 237 -3.15 -23.79 -7.00
N SER A 238 -3.58 -23.11 -5.93
CA SER A 238 -4.58 -22.05 -6.01
C SER A 238 -4.04 -20.73 -6.57
N TRP A 239 -2.73 -20.48 -6.52
CA TRP A 239 -2.16 -19.17 -6.79
C TRP A 239 -2.57 -18.64 -8.17
N ARG A 240 -2.39 -19.43 -9.23
CA ARG A 240 -2.63 -18.99 -10.61
C ARG A 240 -4.06 -18.47 -10.82
N TRP A 241 -5.07 -19.24 -10.39
CA TRP A 241 -6.46 -18.84 -10.62
C TRP A 241 -6.87 -17.69 -9.70
N VAL A 242 -6.41 -17.68 -8.44
CA VAL A 242 -6.72 -16.60 -7.48
C VAL A 242 -6.12 -15.28 -7.95
N THR A 243 -4.86 -15.28 -8.38
CA THR A 243 -4.18 -14.08 -8.90
C THR A 243 -4.86 -13.53 -10.14
N ASN A 244 -5.29 -14.39 -11.07
CA ASN A 244 -6.03 -13.94 -12.25
C ASN A 244 -7.40 -13.34 -11.90
N LEU A 245 -8.14 -13.99 -10.99
CA LEU A 245 -9.44 -13.50 -10.54
C LEU A 245 -9.29 -12.14 -9.84
N VAL A 246 -8.43 -12.06 -8.83
CA VAL A 246 -8.24 -10.84 -8.04
C VAL A 246 -7.64 -9.73 -8.89
N GLY A 247 -6.68 -10.05 -9.77
CA GLY A 247 -6.12 -9.09 -10.73
C GLY A 247 -7.21 -8.51 -11.64
N SER A 248 -8.15 -9.34 -12.11
CA SER A 248 -9.29 -8.87 -12.90
C SER A 248 -10.21 -7.96 -12.09
N VAL A 249 -10.53 -8.32 -10.83
CA VAL A 249 -11.35 -7.50 -9.93
C VAL A 249 -10.68 -6.14 -9.67
N VAL A 250 -9.37 -6.11 -9.45
CA VAL A 250 -8.58 -4.88 -9.25
C VAL A 250 -8.62 -3.99 -10.49
N VAL A 251 -8.35 -4.54 -11.67
CA VAL A 251 -8.37 -3.76 -12.92
C VAL A 251 -9.77 -3.22 -13.21
N ILE A 252 -10.81 -4.05 -13.08
CA ILE A 252 -12.20 -3.60 -13.28
C ILE A 252 -12.55 -2.52 -12.26
N GLY A 253 -12.18 -2.69 -10.99
CA GLY A 253 -12.40 -1.71 -9.94
C GLY A 253 -11.76 -0.35 -10.26
N ILE A 254 -10.47 -0.36 -10.63
CA ILE A 254 -9.72 0.85 -10.99
C ILE A 254 -10.34 1.55 -12.20
N VAL A 255 -10.61 0.82 -13.28
CA VAL A 255 -11.24 1.39 -14.48
C VAL A 255 -12.60 1.98 -14.15
N SER A 256 -13.39 1.31 -13.31
CA SER A 256 -14.73 1.78 -12.94
C SER A 256 -14.68 3.03 -12.07
N VAL A 257 -13.76 3.11 -11.11
CA VAL A 257 -13.52 4.33 -10.32
C VAL A 257 -13.10 5.50 -11.20
N LEU A 258 -12.19 5.26 -12.15
CA LEU A 258 -11.76 6.29 -13.09
C LEU A 258 -12.93 6.79 -13.93
N VAL A 259 -13.74 5.88 -14.48
CA VAL A 259 -14.93 6.24 -15.27
C VAL A 259 -15.97 6.96 -14.40
N ALA A 260 -16.26 6.46 -13.20
CA ALA A 260 -17.19 7.12 -12.28
C ALA A 260 -16.70 8.52 -11.89
N SER A 261 -15.38 8.71 -11.71
CA SER A 261 -14.82 10.00 -11.30
C SER A 261 -14.99 11.10 -12.35
N ILE A 262 -15.20 10.72 -13.61
CA ILE A 262 -15.54 11.66 -14.69
C ILE A 262 -16.93 12.25 -14.47
N TYR A 263 -17.89 11.43 -14.02
CA TYR A 263 -19.26 11.83 -13.75
C TYR A 263 -19.37 12.60 -12.44
N ASP A 264 -18.78 12.08 -11.36
CA ASP A 264 -18.95 12.61 -10.01
C ASP A 264 -17.95 13.72 -9.66
N GLY A 265 -16.84 13.83 -10.39
CA GLY A 265 -15.81 14.85 -10.20
C GLY A 265 -16.16 16.22 -10.77
N GLY A 266 -17.31 16.36 -11.43
CA GLY A 266 -17.77 17.63 -12.02
C GLY A 266 -16.96 18.08 -13.25
N TYR A 267 -16.34 17.14 -13.97
CA TYR A 267 -15.70 17.47 -15.25
C TYR A 267 -16.78 17.88 -16.27
N PRO A 268 -16.62 19.03 -16.95
CA PRO A 268 -17.51 19.40 -18.05
C PRO A 268 -17.15 18.57 -19.29
N ILE A 269 -17.40 17.26 -19.26
CA ILE A 269 -17.38 16.45 -20.48
C ILE A 269 -18.71 16.68 -21.19
N PRO A 270 -18.71 17.06 -22.48
CA PRO A 270 -19.93 17.09 -23.27
C PRO A 270 -20.68 15.77 -23.10
N VAL A 271 -21.95 15.83 -22.73
CA VAL A 271 -22.76 14.65 -22.39
C VAL A 271 -22.78 13.64 -23.56
N ASP A 272 -22.53 14.12 -24.78
CA ASP A 272 -22.44 13.33 -26.02
C ASP A 272 -21.15 12.48 -26.13
N LEU A 273 -20.10 12.82 -25.37
CA LEU A 273 -18.83 12.09 -25.28
C LEU A 273 -18.75 11.19 -24.04
N ALA A 274 -19.69 11.34 -23.11
CA ALA A 274 -19.78 10.49 -21.94
C ALA A 274 -20.38 9.13 -22.36
N PRO A 275 -19.64 8.01 -22.25
CA PRO A 275 -20.17 6.70 -22.62
C PRO A 275 -21.42 6.40 -21.77
N GLY A 276 -22.59 6.35 -22.41
CA GLY A 276 -23.89 6.32 -21.73
C GLY A 276 -23.93 5.40 -20.50
N GLY A 277 -24.34 5.97 -19.37
CA GLY A 277 -24.35 5.28 -18.07
C GLY A 277 -24.07 6.26 -16.95
N GLY A 278 -25.10 7.02 -16.55
CA GLY A 278 -25.03 7.81 -15.33
C GLY A 278 -24.97 6.93 -14.07
N PRO A 279 -25.21 7.51 -12.88
CA PRO A 279 -25.18 6.82 -11.58
C PRO A 279 -26.12 5.62 -11.44
N THR A 280 -27.00 5.40 -12.42
CA THR A 280 -27.92 4.25 -12.52
C THR A 280 -27.39 3.10 -13.38
N SER A 281 -26.18 3.21 -13.92
CA SER A 281 -25.60 2.16 -14.75
C SER A 281 -25.12 0.99 -13.91
N LEU A 282 -25.83 -0.15 -14.03
CA LEU A 282 -25.49 -1.38 -13.31
C LEU A 282 -24.01 -1.80 -13.45
N PRO A 283 -23.35 -1.69 -14.63
CA PRO A 283 -21.93 -2.02 -14.74
C PRO A 283 -21.03 -1.14 -13.88
N LEU A 284 -21.32 0.17 -13.78
CA LEU A 284 -20.52 1.10 -12.99
C LEU A 284 -20.70 0.83 -11.49
N VAL A 285 -21.94 0.59 -11.05
CA VAL A 285 -22.24 0.18 -9.67
C VAL A 285 -21.46 -1.07 -9.30
N ILE A 286 -21.50 -2.12 -10.14
CA ILE A 286 -20.77 -3.37 -9.89
C ILE A 286 -19.26 -3.11 -9.84
N GLY A 287 -18.73 -2.37 -10.81
CA GLY A 287 -17.30 -2.08 -10.91
C GLY A 287 -16.77 -1.25 -9.75
N VAL A 288 -17.48 -0.20 -9.34
CA VAL A 288 -17.15 0.61 -8.16
C VAL A 288 -17.17 -0.27 -6.88
N ASN A 289 -18.15 -1.16 -6.76
CA ASN A 289 -18.20 -2.11 -5.64
C ASN A 289 -17.05 -3.13 -5.65
N PHE A 290 -16.51 -3.51 -6.81
CA PHE A 290 -15.26 -4.30 -6.85
C PHE A 290 -14.09 -3.56 -6.21
N GLY A 291 -14.01 -2.24 -6.36
CA GLY A 291 -13.04 -1.43 -5.62
C GLY A 291 -13.16 -1.60 -4.10
N ILE A 292 -14.39 -1.56 -3.57
CA ILE A 292 -14.66 -1.82 -2.15
C ILE A 292 -14.27 -3.24 -1.73
N VAL A 293 -14.55 -4.25 -2.56
CA VAL A 293 -14.14 -5.63 -2.32
C VAL A 293 -12.61 -5.75 -2.20
N VAL A 294 -11.85 -5.05 -3.05
CA VAL A 294 -10.38 -5.02 -2.97
C VAL A 294 -9.91 -4.39 -1.65
N LEU A 295 -10.54 -3.30 -1.19
CA LEU A 295 -10.21 -2.70 0.10
C LEU A 295 -10.48 -3.67 1.27
N PHE A 296 -11.61 -4.38 1.26
CA PHE A 296 -11.90 -5.40 2.27
C PHE A 296 -10.87 -6.52 2.28
N MET A 297 -10.47 -6.99 1.10
CA MET A 297 -9.41 -7.98 0.97
C MET A 297 -8.09 -7.45 1.55
N GLY A 298 -7.77 -6.17 1.34
CA GLY A 298 -6.64 -5.50 1.97
C GLY A 298 -6.67 -5.53 3.50
N ILE A 299 -7.83 -5.27 4.12
CA ILE A 299 -8.02 -5.43 5.57
C ILE A 299 -7.76 -6.87 6.00
N VAL A 300 -8.34 -7.85 5.29
CA VAL A 300 -8.17 -9.28 5.62
C VAL A 300 -6.69 -9.68 5.55
N LEU A 301 -5.97 -9.26 4.52
CA LEU A 301 -4.54 -9.52 4.36
C LEU A 301 -3.72 -8.83 5.46
N SER A 302 -4.08 -7.59 5.83
CA SER A 302 -3.44 -6.87 6.93
C SER A 302 -3.64 -7.58 8.27
N VAL A 303 -4.86 -8.02 8.58
CA VAL A 303 -5.16 -8.80 9.79
C VAL A 303 -4.38 -10.12 9.76
N TYR A 304 -4.39 -10.83 8.64
CA TYR A 304 -3.65 -12.09 8.49
C TYR A 304 -2.14 -11.91 8.72
N GLY A 305 -1.52 -10.88 8.13
CA GLY A 305 -0.12 -10.55 8.36
C GLY A 305 0.21 -10.24 9.83
N ASN A 306 -0.65 -9.47 10.50
CA ASN A 306 -0.48 -9.17 11.93
C ASN A 306 -0.69 -10.40 12.83
N LEU A 307 -1.60 -11.31 12.46
CA LEU A 307 -1.76 -12.60 13.16
C LEU A 307 -0.52 -13.47 13.03
N LEU A 308 0.12 -13.48 11.85
CA LEU A 308 1.39 -14.20 11.66
C LEU A 308 2.52 -13.60 12.50
N ARG A 309 2.63 -12.27 12.58
CA ARG A 309 3.57 -11.61 13.52
C ARG A 309 3.35 -12.11 14.95
N ALA A 310 2.11 -12.10 15.43
CA ALA A 310 1.79 -12.52 16.80
C ALA A 310 2.16 -13.99 17.06
N ARG A 311 1.98 -14.87 16.06
CA ARG A 311 2.39 -16.28 16.13
C ARG A 311 3.91 -16.43 16.23
N PHE A 312 4.67 -15.72 15.40
CA PHE A 312 6.13 -15.77 15.46
C PHE A 312 6.69 -15.18 16.76
N GLU A 313 6.14 -14.06 17.24
CA GLU A 313 6.50 -13.50 18.54
C GLU A 313 6.20 -14.48 19.69
N LYS A 314 5.12 -15.27 19.60
CA LYS A 314 4.79 -16.30 20.58
C LYS A 314 5.78 -17.48 20.51
N GLN A 315 6.10 -17.98 19.32
CA GLN A 315 7.04 -19.08 19.12
C GLN A 315 8.43 -18.76 19.69
N GLN A 316 8.98 -17.59 19.38
CA GLN A 316 10.27 -17.17 19.95
C GLN A 316 10.26 -17.05 21.48
N ARG A 317 9.15 -16.58 22.07
CA ARG A 317 9.00 -16.52 23.53
C ARG A 317 8.96 -17.91 24.16
N GLU A 318 8.40 -18.90 23.46
CA GLU A 318 8.36 -20.28 23.92
C GLU A 318 9.75 -20.92 23.80
N GLU A 319 10.42 -20.78 22.64
CA GLU A 319 11.80 -21.25 22.43
C GLU A 319 12.78 -20.64 23.44
N GLY A 320 12.72 -19.32 23.65
CA GLY A 320 13.56 -18.61 24.62
C GLY A 320 13.29 -19.00 26.08
N ARG A 321 12.08 -19.49 26.40
CA ARG A 321 11.76 -20.03 27.74
C ARG A 321 12.25 -21.45 27.91
N THR A 322 12.23 -22.25 26.84
CA THR A 322 12.81 -23.59 26.85
C THR A 322 14.32 -23.52 27.05
N THR A 323 15.03 -22.65 26.31
CA THR A 323 16.49 -22.44 26.43
C THR A 323 16.96 -21.81 27.75
N ALA A 324 16.04 -21.18 28.49
CA ALA A 324 16.34 -20.64 29.82
C ALA A 324 16.05 -21.67 30.94
N ALA A 325 15.22 -22.68 30.67
CA ALA A 325 14.86 -23.73 31.62
C ALA A 325 15.75 -24.97 31.53
N ASP A 326 16.47 -25.15 30.42
CA ASP A 326 17.45 -26.22 30.18
C ASP A 326 18.91 -25.83 30.52
N GLY A 327 19.14 -24.60 31.01
CA GLY A 327 20.40 -24.18 31.61
C GLY A 327 21.51 -23.80 30.62
N GLY A 328 21.19 -23.35 29.41
CA GLY A 328 22.19 -22.90 28.44
C GLY A 328 23.06 -21.74 28.95
N GLU A 329 24.38 -21.94 28.98
CA GLU A 329 25.37 -20.91 29.33
C GLU A 329 25.25 -19.69 28.40
N VAL A 330 25.31 -18.51 29.00
CA VAL A 330 25.44 -17.23 28.29
C VAL A 330 26.91 -17.07 27.92
N GLU A 331 27.28 -17.33 26.66
CA GLU A 331 28.57 -16.86 26.14
C GLU A 331 28.54 -15.33 26.06
N GLU A 332 29.46 -14.67 26.79
CA GLU A 332 29.74 -13.23 26.76
C GLU A 332 30.28 -12.76 25.41
#